data_AF-A0A9E3EEU1-F1
#
_entry.id   AF-A0A9E3EEU1-F1
#
_cell.length_a   1.000
_cell.length_b   1.000
_cell.length_c   1.000
_cell.angle_alpha   90.00
_cell.angle_beta   90.00
_cell.angle_gamma   90.00
#
_symmetry.space_group_name_H-M   'P 1'
#
loop_
_entity.id
_entity.type
_entity.pdbx_description
1 polymer ?
#
loop_
_entity_poly.entity_id
_entity_poly.type
_entity_poly.pdbx_seq_one_letter_code
_entity_poly.pdbx_strand_id
1 'polypeptide(L)' 'MQETQLKYVIRFIPGMEEAVKFYRDVLGLQLKFESPGWGEFATVETTLALHPASDKKPAGKFELGCTLLDV' A
#
# COMPACT_ATOMS: atom_id res chain seq x y z
N MET A 1 -7.37 22.37 -16.33
CA MET A 1 -7.53 22.10 -14.88
C MET A 1 -6.41 21.14 -14.51
N GLN A 2 -5.70 21.34 -13.40
CA GLN A 2 -4.69 20.38 -12.95
C GLN A 2 -5.39 19.10 -12.48
N GLU A 3 -5.00 17.95 -13.03
CA GLU A 3 -5.56 16.66 -12.62
C GLU A 3 -4.77 16.05 -11.46
N THR A 4 -5.47 15.44 -10.50
CA THR A 4 -4.85 14.73 -9.38
C THR A 4 -5.08 13.23 -9.55
N GLN A 5 -4.02 12.44 -9.42
CA GLN A 5 -4.08 10.99 -9.51
C GLN A 5 -3.84 10.34 -8.13
N LEU A 6 -4.67 9.37 -7.77
CA LEU A 6 -4.44 8.50 -6.61
C LEU A 6 -3.36 7.46 -6.96
N LYS A 7 -2.19 7.59 -6.35
CA LYS A 7 -1.04 6.70 -6.58
C LYS A 7 -0.92 5.59 -5.55
N TYR A 8 -1.26 5.86 -4.29
CA TYR A 8 -1.12 4.88 -3.21
C TYR A 8 -2.37 4.79 -2.35
N VAL A 9 -2.74 3.55 -2.02
CA VAL A 9 -3.52 3.23 -0.82
C VAL A 9 -2.58 2.51 0.14
N ILE A 10 -2.27 3.14 1.27
CA ILE A 10 -1.30 2.63 2.25
C ILE A 10 -2.07 2.03 3.41
N ARG A 11 -1.94 0.72 3.64
CA ARG A 11 -2.55 0.03 4.77
C ARG A 11 -1.54 -0.19 5.89
N PHE A 12 -1.91 0.21 7.09
CA PHE A 12 -1.13 -0.10 8.30
C PHE A 12 -1.46 -1.50 8.80
N ILE A 13 -0.46 -2.36 8.94
CA ILE A 13 -0.63 -3.78 9.26
C ILE A 13 0.11 -4.17 10.55
N PRO A 14 -0.38 -5.17 11.30
CA PRO A 14 0.25 -5.60 12.57
C PRO A 14 1.49 -6.48 12.36
N GLY A 15 1.60 -7.20 11.23
CA GLY A 15 2.73 -8.05 10.87
C GLY A 15 2.96 -8.07 9.35
N MET A 16 4.19 -7.81 8.93
CA MET A 16 4.56 -7.70 7.50
C MET A 16 4.49 -9.05 6.80
N GLU A 17 5.06 -10.10 7.40
CA GLU A 17 5.14 -11.42 6.79
C GLU A 17 3.74 -12.01 6.52
N GLU A 18 2.86 -11.98 7.52
CA GLU A 18 1.49 -12.49 7.40
C GLU A 18 0.67 -11.67 6.43
N ALA A 19 0.83 -10.34 6.45
CA ALA A 19 0.11 -9.46 5.53
C ALA A 19 0.55 -9.69 4.09
N VAL A 20 1.86 -9.76 3.82
CA VAL A 20 2.37 -10.00 2.47
C VAL A 20 1.90 -11.34 1.94
N LYS A 21 1.99 -12.42 2.74
CA LYS A 21 1.45 -13.74 2.38
C LYS A 21 -0.05 -13.65 2.05
N PHE A 22 -0.84 -12.95 2.85
CA PHE A 22 -2.27 -12.79 2.57
C PHE A 22 -2.53 -12.11 1.22
N TYR A 23 -1.93 -10.95 0.96
CA TYR A 23 -2.17 -10.21 -0.28
C TYR A 23 -1.63 -10.93 -1.52
N ARG A 24 -0.48 -11.60 -1.41
CA ARG A 24 0.14 -12.34 -2.52
C ARG A 24 -0.55 -13.69 -2.75
N ASP A 25 -0.65 -14.52 -1.73
CA ASP A 25 -0.98 -15.94 -1.87
C ASP A 25 -2.48 -16.21 -1.77
N VAL A 26 -3.23 -15.37 -1.03
CA VAL A 26 -4.69 -15.52 -0.87
C VAL A 26 -5.45 -14.64 -1.85
N LEU A 27 -5.07 -13.36 -1.96
CA LEU A 27 -5.74 -12.42 -2.88
C LEU A 27 -5.14 -12.41 -4.30
N GLY A 28 -3.98 -13.04 -4.50
CA GLY A 28 -3.36 -13.14 -5.82
C GLY A 28 -2.79 -11.82 -6.34
N LEU A 29 -2.58 -10.82 -5.48
CA LEU A 29 -2.00 -9.54 -5.91
C LEU A 29 -0.52 -9.72 -6.23
N GLN A 30 -0.07 -9.06 -7.29
CA GLN A 30 1.33 -9.11 -7.69
C GLN A 30 2.20 -8.31 -6.73
N LEU A 31 3.02 -8.99 -5.94
CA LEU A 31 4.03 -8.35 -5.10
C LEU A 31 5.12 -7.72 -6.00
N LYS A 32 5.36 -6.42 -5.82
CA LYS A 32 6.41 -5.68 -6.55
C LYS A 32 7.69 -5.55 -5.74
N PHE A 33 7.55 -5.31 -4.44
CA PHE A 33 8.65 -5.00 -3.55
C PHE A 33 8.26 -5.33 -2.10
N GLU A 34 9.24 -5.80 -1.31
CA GLU A 34 9.07 -6.07 0.11
C GLU A 34 10.37 -5.73 0.86
N SER A 35 10.20 -5.12 2.03
CA SER A 35 11.23 -4.81 3.02
C SER A 35 10.60 -4.82 4.41
N PRO A 36 11.38 -4.85 5.52
CA PRO A 36 10.80 -4.87 6.86
C PRO A 36 9.87 -3.70 7.20
N GLY A 37 10.03 -2.55 6.53
CA GLY A 37 9.23 -1.34 6.77
C GLY A 37 8.19 -1.03 5.69
N TRP A 38 8.17 -1.78 4.58
CA TRP A 38 7.38 -1.41 3.41
C TRP A 38 7.14 -2.59 2.48
N GLY A 39 5.93 -2.73 1.96
CA GLY A 39 5.60 -3.68 0.89
C GLY A 39 4.71 -3.02 -0.15
N GLU A 40 4.85 -3.39 -1.42
CA GLU A 40 4.05 -2.84 -2.51
C GLU A 40 3.47 -3.93 -3.40
N PHE A 41 2.20 -3.80 -3.71
CA PHE A 41 1.47 -4.64 -4.63
C PHE A 41 1.02 -3.84 -5.84
N ALA A 42 1.22 -4.41 -7.02
CA ALA A 42 0.70 -3.85 -8.26
C ALA A 42 -0.83 -4.00 -8.29
N THR A 43 -1.52 -2.90 -8.55
CA THR A 43 -2.83 -2.92 -9.20
C THR A 43 -2.69 -2.19 -10.54
N VAL A 44 -3.80 -1.95 -11.26
CA VAL A 44 -3.75 -1.33 -12.59
C VAL A 44 -3.17 0.09 -12.54
N GLU A 45 -3.76 0.98 -11.75
CA GLU A 45 -3.38 2.42 -11.74
C GLU A 45 -2.90 2.91 -10.36
N THR A 46 -3.13 2.12 -9.31
CA THR A 46 -2.80 2.48 -7.93
C THR A 46 -1.92 1.40 -7.31
N THR A 47 -0.98 1.78 -6.46
CA THR A 47 -0.22 0.82 -5.67
C THR A 47 -0.93 0.59 -4.34
N LEU A 48 -1.17 -0.67 -3.98
CA LEU A 48 -1.50 -1.01 -2.60
C LEU A 48 -0.19 -1.17 -1.84
N ALA A 49 0.07 -0.28 -0.89
CA ALA A 49 1.24 -0.33 -0.04
C ALA A 49 0.90 -0.85 1.37
N LEU A 50 1.83 -1.57 1.97
CA LEU A 50 1.77 -2.02 3.36
C LEU A 50 2.86 -1.30 4.16
N HIS A 51 2.51 -0.84 5.36
CA HIS A 51 3.44 -0.29 6.31
C HIS A 51 3.17 -0.86 7.71
N PRO A 52 4.20 -1.16 8.53
CA PRO A 52 4.01 -1.55 9.92
C PRO A 52 3.16 -0.54 10.69
N ALA A 53 2.19 -1.06 11.45
CA ALA A 53 1.39 -0.26 12.37
C ALA A 53 2.24 0.29 13.52
N SER A 54 1.79 1.38 14.10
CA SER A 54 2.35 2.02 15.30
C SER A 54 1.24 2.68 16.11
N ASP A 55 1.53 3.16 17.31
CA ASP A 55 0.54 3.85 18.14
C ASP A 55 -0.10 5.06 17.43
N LYS A 56 0.68 5.77 16.60
CA LYS A 56 0.18 6.91 15.80
C LYS A 56 -0.61 6.48 14.58
N LYS A 57 -0.35 5.28 14.07
CA LYS A 57 -0.95 4.72 12.85
C LYS A 57 -1.35 3.26 13.11
N PRO A 58 -2.46 3.03 13.83
CA PRO A 58 -2.83 1.70 14.28
C PRO A 58 -3.19 0.79 13.10
N ALA A 59 -3.13 -0.52 13.34
CA ALA A 59 -3.49 -1.52 12.35
C ALA A 59 -4.93 -1.30 11.83
N GLY A 60 -5.12 -1.45 10.52
CA GLY A 60 -6.40 -1.20 9.86
C GLY A 60 -6.62 0.25 9.43
N LYS A 61 -5.78 1.20 9.85
CA LYS A 61 -5.77 2.55 9.28
C LYS A 61 -5.32 2.53 7.82
N PHE A 62 -5.83 3.46 7.04
CA PHE A 62 -5.40 3.74 5.68
C PHE A 62 -4.93 5.19 5.52
N GLU A 63 -3.96 5.40 4.64
CA GLU A 63 -3.55 6.71 4.14
C GLU A 63 -3.50 6.68 2.62
N LEU A 64 -3.67 7.86 1.99
CA LEU A 64 -3.69 8.00 0.54
C LEU A 64 -2.50 8.83 0.08
N GLY A 65 -1.82 8.36 -0.96
CA GLY A 65 -0.81 9.13 -1.68
C GLY A 65 -1.34 9.59 -3.02
N CYS A 66 -1.42 10.90 -3.23
CA CYS A 66 -1.85 11.51 -4.48
C CYS A 66 -0.70 12.28 -5.15
N THR A 67 -0.72 12.38 -6.46
CA THR A 67 0.25 13.14 -7.25
C THR A 67 -0.48 14.06 -8.20
N LEU A 68 0.03 15.28 -8.37
CA LEU A 68 -0.44 16.21 -9.40
C LEU A 68 0.11 15.75 -10.75
N LEU A 69 -0.76 15.63 -11.75
CA LEU A 69 -0.36 15.40 -13.12
C LEU A 69 -0.02 16.74 -13.75
N ASP A 70 1.17 16.83 -14.35
CA ASP A 70 1.50 17.91 -15.26
C ASP A 70 0.74 17.65 -16.56
N VAL A 71 -0.38 18.36 -16.76
CA VAL A 71 -1.23 18.30 -17.96
C VAL A 71 -0.89 19.44 -18.91
#